data_AF-A0A7X7FS98-F1
#
_entry.id   AF-A0A7X7FS98-F1
#
_cell.length_a   1.000
_cell.length_b   1.000
_cell.length_c   1.000
_cell.angle_alpha   90.00
_cell.angle_beta   90.00
_cell.angle_gamma   90.00
#
_symmetry.space_group_name_H-M   'P 1'
#
loop_
_entity.id
_entity.type
_entity.pdbx_description
1 polymer ?
#
loop_
_entity_poly.entity_id
_entity_poly.type
_entity_poly.pdbx_seq_one_letter_code
_entity_poly.pdbx_strand_id
1 'polypeptide(L)'
;MPEPNQDNLRSLVQRVVSETPVLDIHTHVYSTRFGGLLLYGLDELLTYHYLIAEVFRVAPLPYDRFWQMSKTEQADHIWRHLFIEHSPISEACRGVVTVLQAFGIDPRQKNLSPIRKHLSAIPREAYIDQVFKLANVESVIMTNDPFDDVERPVWEQGPELDARFQAALRIDPLLNDWEGAVERLAG
;
A
#
# COMPACT_ATOMS: atom_id res chain seq x y z
N MET A 1 -31.14 -30.31 10.14
CA MET A 1 -30.37 -29.47 9.20
C MET A 1 -30.17 -30.29 7.92
N PRO A 2 -30.25 -29.69 6.72
CA PRO A 2 -29.93 -30.42 5.50
C PRO A 2 -28.50 -30.95 5.56
N GLU A 3 -28.24 -32.11 4.96
CA GLU A 3 -26.89 -32.67 4.93
C GLU A 3 -25.91 -31.72 4.21
N PRO A 4 -24.69 -31.55 4.73
CA PRO A 4 -23.69 -30.72 4.07
C PRO A 4 -23.33 -31.35 2.72
N ASN A 5 -23.57 -30.61 1.64
CA ASN A 5 -23.07 -30.91 0.30
C ASN A 5 -21.98 -29.90 -0.09
N GLN A 6 -21.25 -30.18 -1.18
CA GLN A 6 -20.11 -29.34 -1.58
C GLN A 6 -20.49 -27.88 -1.86
N ASP A 7 -21.67 -27.63 -2.43
CA ASP A 7 -22.10 -26.27 -2.78
C ASP A 7 -22.45 -25.44 -1.55
N ASN A 8 -23.12 -26.06 -0.56
CA ASN A 8 -23.41 -25.44 0.73
C ASN A 8 -22.12 -25.15 1.50
N LEU A 9 -21.15 -26.07 1.46
CA LEU A 9 -19.85 -25.87 2.08
C LEU A 9 -19.06 -24.75 1.40
N ARG A 10 -19.02 -24.73 0.06
CA ARG A 10 -18.33 -23.68 -0.70
C ARG A 10 -18.89 -22.30 -0.39
N SER A 11 -20.22 -22.17 -0.41
CA SER A 11 -20.90 -20.90 -0.12
C SER A 11 -20.66 -20.45 1.32
N LEU A 12 -20.68 -21.40 2.27
CA LEU A 12 -20.37 -21.13 3.67
C LEU A 12 -18.93 -20.64 3.84
N VAL A 13 -17.95 -21.32 3.26
CA VAL A 13 -16.53 -20.95 3.35
C VAL A 13 -16.29 -19.58 2.72
N GLN A 14 -16.82 -19.32 1.52
CA GLN A 14 -16.70 -18.02 0.87
C GLN A 14 -17.23 -16.90 1.75
N ARG A 15 -18.42 -17.08 2.32
CA ARG A 15 -19.03 -16.10 3.22
C ARG A 15 -18.19 -15.87 4.47
N VAL A 16 -17.78 -16.93 5.16
CA VAL A 16 -16.97 -16.83 6.37
C VAL A 16 -15.65 -16.11 6.08
N VAL A 17 -14.95 -16.48 5.00
CA VAL A 17 -13.68 -15.83 4.61
C VAL A 17 -13.89 -14.36 4.26
N SER A 18 -14.96 -14.01 3.53
CA SER A 18 -15.21 -12.61 3.15
C SER A 18 -15.68 -11.74 4.32
N GLU A 19 -16.43 -12.31 5.26
CA GLU A 19 -17.04 -11.56 6.38
C GLU A 19 -16.11 -11.44 7.58
N THR A 20 -15.12 -12.33 7.73
CA THR A 20 -14.18 -12.29 8.86
C THR A 20 -13.24 -11.09 8.72
N PRO A 21 -13.24 -10.14 9.68
CA PRO A 21 -12.31 -9.02 9.64
C PRO A 21 -10.86 -9.49 9.75
N VAL A 22 -9.98 -8.87 8.97
CA VAL A 22 -8.57 -9.23 8.90
C VAL A 22 -7.76 -8.41 9.91
N LEU A 23 -6.94 -9.10 10.70
CA LEU A 23 -5.77 -8.51 11.34
C LEU A 23 -4.59 -8.71 10.40
N ASP A 24 -4.12 -7.64 9.76
CA ASP A 24 -2.93 -7.72 8.90
C ASP A 24 -1.68 -7.62 9.78
N ILE A 25 -1.05 -8.77 10.02
CA ILE A 25 -0.01 -8.92 11.04
C ILE A 25 1.36 -8.34 10.64
N HIS A 26 1.54 -7.88 9.39
CA HIS A 26 2.79 -7.27 8.97
C HIS A 26 2.60 -6.35 7.77
N THR A 27 2.82 -5.06 7.99
CA THR A 27 2.70 -4.04 6.95
C THR A 27 3.82 -3.02 7.02
N HIS A 28 3.99 -2.29 5.92
CA HIS A 28 4.76 -1.04 5.86
C HIS A 28 3.82 0.17 5.69
N VAL A 29 2.61 0.09 6.25
CA VAL A 29 1.69 1.23 6.31
C VAL A 29 1.78 1.91 7.68
N TYR A 30 1.45 3.20 7.72
CA TYR A 30 1.43 3.99 8.95
C TYR A 30 0.07 4.65 9.14
N SER A 31 -0.24 5.09 10.35
CA SER A 31 -1.43 5.92 10.58
C SER A 31 -1.28 7.30 9.95
N THR A 32 -2.38 8.07 9.88
CA THR A 32 -2.36 9.42 9.30
C THR A 32 -1.45 10.39 10.06
N ARG A 33 -1.14 10.13 11.33
CA ARG A 33 -0.26 11.00 12.14
C ARG A 33 1.20 10.97 11.66
N PHE A 34 1.62 9.89 10.99
CA PHE A 34 3.00 9.74 10.48
C PHE A 34 3.25 10.51 9.17
N GLY A 35 2.30 11.35 8.74
CA GLY A 35 2.52 12.27 7.62
C GLY A 35 2.97 11.55 6.34
N GLY A 36 4.11 11.96 5.79
CA GLY A 36 4.64 11.43 4.53
C GLY A 36 5.04 9.95 4.54
N LEU A 37 5.13 9.30 5.71
CA LEU A 37 5.42 7.86 5.79
C LEU A 37 4.22 6.99 5.39
N LEU A 38 2.99 7.49 5.57
CA LEU A 38 1.81 6.84 5.02
C LEU A 38 1.69 7.19 3.55
N LEU A 39 2.15 6.27 2.70
CA LEU A 39 1.96 6.33 1.25
C LEU A 39 0.55 5.84 0.90
N TYR A 40 -0.20 6.65 0.13
CA TYR A 40 -1.55 6.32 -0.31
C TYR A 40 -1.90 7.02 -1.62
N GLY A 41 -2.97 6.56 -2.26
CA GLY A 41 -3.46 7.13 -3.51
C GLY A 41 -2.89 6.47 -4.77
N LEU A 42 -3.38 6.91 -5.92
CA LEU A 42 -3.16 6.25 -7.21
C LEU A 42 -1.70 6.25 -7.65
N ASP A 43 -1.02 7.38 -7.54
CA ASP A 43 0.35 7.50 -8.03
C ASP A 43 1.30 6.65 -7.16
N GLU A 44 1.12 6.63 -5.83
CA GLU A 44 1.89 5.73 -4.95
C GLU A 44 1.65 4.26 -5.28
N LEU A 45 0.39 3.89 -5.53
CA LEU A 45 0.02 2.52 -5.93
C LEU A 45 0.69 2.12 -7.26
N LEU A 46 0.73 3.02 -8.24
CA LEU A 46 1.37 2.77 -9.53
C LEU A 46 2.89 2.78 -9.45
N THR A 47 3.49 3.58 -8.56
CA THR A 47 4.94 3.61 -8.35
C THR A 47 5.42 2.62 -7.29
N TYR A 48 4.60 1.62 -6.95
CA TYR A 48 5.05 0.52 -6.12
C TYR A 48 6.22 -0.21 -6.80
N HIS A 49 7.24 -0.59 -6.04
CA HIS A 49 8.51 -1.05 -6.59
C HIS A 49 8.40 -2.33 -7.44
N TYR A 50 7.34 -3.13 -7.27
CA TYR A 50 7.05 -4.28 -8.15
C TYR A 50 6.71 -3.80 -9.57
N LEU A 51 5.88 -2.77 -9.70
CA LEU A 51 5.51 -2.19 -10.99
C LEU A 51 6.68 -1.41 -11.62
N ILE A 52 7.52 -0.77 -10.80
CA ILE A 52 8.78 -0.20 -11.27
C ILE A 52 9.65 -1.30 -11.89
N ALA A 53 9.84 -2.42 -11.18
CA ALA A 53 10.63 -3.54 -11.70
C ALA A 53 10.04 -4.11 -13.01
N GLU A 54 8.70 -4.22 -13.11
CA GLU A 54 8.02 -4.69 -14.31
C GLU A 54 8.17 -3.73 -15.50
N VAL A 55 7.98 -2.41 -15.30
CA VAL A 55 8.06 -1.44 -16.41
C VAL A 55 9.46 -1.39 -17.01
N PHE A 56 10.51 -1.51 -16.19
CA PHE A 56 11.90 -1.56 -16.68
C PHE A 56 12.16 -2.75 -17.63
N ARG A 57 11.33 -3.80 -17.58
CA ARG A 57 11.48 -4.96 -18.48
C ARG A 57 10.85 -4.74 -19.85
N VAL A 58 9.77 -3.99 -19.93
CA VAL A 58 8.98 -3.82 -21.17
C VAL A 58 9.19 -2.47 -21.84
N ALA A 59 9.59 -1.46 -21.07
CA ALA A 59 9.93 -0.13 -21.56
C ALA A 59 11.24 0.36 -20.92
N PRO A 60 12.40 -0.23 -21.27
CA PRO A 60 13.67 0.14 -20.67
C PRO A 60 14.00 1.62 -20.88
N LEU A 61 14.44 2.26 -19.82
CA LEU A 61 14.85 3.66 -19.76
C LEU A 61 16.13 3.75 -18.92
N PRO A 62 17.06 4.69 -19.16
CA PRO A 62 18.17 4.90 -18.24
C PRO A 62 17.69 5.10 -16.81
N TYR A 63 18.27 4.38 -15.85
CA TYR A 63 17.82 4.35 -14.45
C TYR A 63 17.64 5.75 -13.87
N ASP A 64 18.66 6.60 -14.01
CA ASP A 64 18.65 7.98 -13.49
C ASP A 64 17.54 8.82 -14.11
N ARG A 65 17.18 8.56 -15.36
CA ARG A 65 16.10 9.27 -16.04
C ARG A 65 14.75 8.95 -15.42
N PHE A 66 14.53 7.73 -14.92
CA PHE A 66 13.27 7.37 -14.26
C PHE A 66 13.15 8.10 -12.92
N TRP A 67 14.25 8.14 -12.17
CA TRP A 67 14.29 8.78 -10.85
C TRP A 67 14.34 10.31 -10.91
N GLN A 68 14.62 10.90 -12.08
CA GLN A 68 14.46 12.34 -12.34
C GLN A 68 13.01 12.74 -12.66
N MET A 69 12.15 11.79 -13.03
CA MET A 69 10.73 12.06 -13.25
C MET A 69 10.04 12.39 -11.93
N SER A 70 9.06 13.29 -11.99
CA SER A 70 8.08 13.42 -10.90
C SER A 70 7.30 12.12 -10.72
N LYS A 71 6.72 11.93 -9.53
CA LYS A 71 5.94 10.72 -9.24
C LYS A 71 4.74 10.54 -10.18
N THR A 72 4.09 11.63 -10.58
CA THR A 72 3.01 11.61 -11.55
C THR A 72 3.51 11.16 -12.94
N GLU A 73 4.68 11.62 -13.38
CA GLU A 73 5.29 11.18 -14.64
C GLU A 73 5.69 9.70 -14.60
N GLN A 74 6.21 9.21 -13.46
CA GLN A 74 6.49 7.78 -13.26
C GLN A 74 5.21 6.95 -13.32
N ALA A 75 4.15 7.37 -12.63
CA ALA A 75 2.86 6.70 -12.65
C ALA A 75 2.25 6.68 -14.06
N ASP A 76 2.34 7.78 -14.81
CA ASP A 76 1.90 7.86 -16.21
C ASP A 76 2.69 6.91 -17.12
N HIS A 77 4.01 6.85 -16.92
CA HIS A 77 4.88 5.94 -17.66
C HIS A 77 4.52 4.47 -17.40
N ILE A 78 4.35 4.09 -16.12
CA ILE A 78 3.96 2.75 -15.70
C ILE A 78 2.58 2.40 -16.26
N TRP A 79 1.59 3.27 -16.09
CA TRP A 79 0.23 3.04 -16.58
C TRP A 79 0.20 2.79 -18.08
N ARG A 80 0.88 3.65 -18.84
CA ARG A 80 0.99 3.51 -20.29
C ARG A 80 1.54 2.14 -20.68
N HIS A 81 2.68 1.75 -20.12
CA HIS A 81 3.39 0.57 -20.59
C HIS A 81 2.86 -0.75 -20.03
N LEU A 82 2.34 -0.77 -18.80
CA LEU A 82 1.85 -2.01 -18.17
C LEU A 82 0.34 -2.24 -18.31
N PHE A 83 -0.45 -1.19 -18.55
CA PHE A 83 -1.92 -1.29 -18.57
C PHE A 83 -2.56 -0.95 -19.92
N ILE A 84 -1.92 -0.08 -20.72
CA ILE A 84 -2.46 0.35 -22.03
C ILE A 84 -1.79 -0.38 -23.19
N GLU A 85 -0.46 -0.39 -23.24
CA GLU A 85 0.30 -1.04 -24.31
C GLU A 85 0.40 -2.56 -24.11
N HIS A 86 0.22 -3.03 -22.87
CA HIS A 86 0.13 -4.43 -22.51
C HIS A 86 -1.12 -4.70 -21.67
N SER A 87 -1.61 -5.93 -21.70
CA SER A 87 -2.69 -6.35 -20.81
C SER A 87 -2.15 -6.49 -19.37
N PRO A 88 -2.81 -5.91 -18.35
CA PRO A 88 -2.32 -5.90 -16.96
C PRO A 88 -2.56 -7.25 -16.26
N ILE A 89 -1.87 -8.29 -16.71
CA ILE A 89 -2.08 -9.68 -16.25
C ILE A 89 -1.16 -10.10 -15.10
N SER A 90 -0.09 -9.35 -14.82
CA SER A 90 0.75 -9.60 -13.63
C SER A 90 -0.05 -9.34 -12.35
N GLU A 91 0.33 -9.99 -11.26
CA GLU A 91 -0.41 -9.85 -10.00
C GLU A 91 -0.33 -8.41 -9.46
N ALA A 92 0.83 -7.74 -9.60
CA ALA A 92 0.96 -6.34 -9.20
C ALA A 92 0.03 -5.42 -10.02
N CYS A 93 -0.05 -5.62 -11.34
CA CYS A 93 -0.96 -4.83 -12.18
C CYS A 93 -2.44 -5.15 -11.88
N ARG A 94 -2.77 -6.43 -11.71
CA ARG A 94 -4.11 -6.87 -11.33
C ARG A 94 -4.54 -6.27 -9.99
N GLY A 95 -3.63 -6.17 -9.02
CA GLY A 95 -3.87 -5.51 -7.74
C GLY A 95 -4.37 -4.07 -7.92
N VAL A 96 -3.72 -3.29 -8.78
CA VAL A 96 -4.18 -1.91 -9.10
C VAL A 96 -5.60 -1.91 -9.67
N VAL A 97 -5.89 -2.81 -10.61
CA VAL A 97 -7.23 -2.96 -11.20
C VAL A 97 -8.27 -3.30 -10.13
N THR A 98 -7.95 -4.22 -9.21
CA THR A 98 -8.83 -4.60 -8.09
C THR A 98 -9.09 -3.43 -7.16
N VAL A 99 -8.08 -2.63 -6.82
CA VAL A 99 -8.25 -1.41 -6.01
C VAL A 99 -9.18 -0.43 -6.71
N LEU A 100 -8.95 -0.12 -8.00
CA LEU A 100 -9.83 0.79 -8.76
C LEU A 100 -11.28 0.31 -8.76
N GLN A 101 -11.50 -0.98 -9.01
CA GLN A 101 -12.84 -1.57 -8.99
C GLN A 101 -13.50 -1.49 -7.61
N ALA A 102 -12.76 -1.73 -6.53
CA ALA A 102 -13.27 -1.60 -5.16
C ALA A 102 -13.69 -0.16 -4.83
N PHE A 103 -13.00 0.84 -5.39
CA PHE A 103 -13.39 2.25 -5.32
C PHE A 103 -14.52 2.63 -6.30
N GLY A 104 -15.06 1.68 -7.06
CA GLY A 104 -16.13 1.94 -8.04
C GLY A 104 -15.65 2.64 -9.31
N ILE A 105 -14.35 2.61 -9.60
CA ILE A 105 -13.72 3.27 -10.74
C ILE A 105 -13.54 2.26 -11.88
N ASP A 106 -13.94 2.63 -13.10
CA ASP A 106 -13.73 1.80 -14.29
C ASP A 106 -12.22 1.72 -14.62
N PRO A 107 -11.58 0.54 -14.51
CA PRO A 107 -10.14 0.41 -14.76
C PRO A 107 -9.78 0.51 -16.25
N ARG A 108 -10.76 0.55 -17.16
CA ARG A 108 -10.53 0.67 -18.61
C ARG A 108 -10.28 2.11 -19.07
N GLN A 109 -10.24 3.06 -18.13
CA GLN A 109 -9.94 4.45 -18.46
C GLN A 109 -8.51 4.59 -18.98
N LYS A 110 -8.37 5.18 -20.16
CA LYS A 110 -7.04 5.42 -20.77
C LYS A 110 -6.26 6.55 -20.09
N ASN A 111 -6.96 7.46 -19.41
CA ASN A 111 -6.40 8.66 -18.81
C ASN A 111 -6.56 8.60 -17.29
N LEU A 112 -5.47 8.80 -16.55
CA LEU A 112 -5.45 8.80 -15.09
C LEU A 112 -5.97 10.10 -14.47
N SER A 113 -5.99 11.22 -15.20
CA SER A 113 -6.37 12.53 -14.65
C SER A 113 -7.77 12.57 -14.01
N PRO A 114 -8.83 11.99 -14.60
CA PRO A 114 -10.13 11.91 -13.95
C PRO A 114 -10.10 11.07 -12.65
N ILE A 115 -9.35 9.97 -12.65
CA ILE A 115 -9.19 9.07 -11.49
C ILE A 115 -8.47 9.83 -10.36
N ARG A 116 -7.36 10.49 -10.68
CA ARG A 116 -6.61 11.34 -9.74
C ARG A 116 -7.50 12.39 -9.12
N LYS A 117 -8.24 13.16 -9.95
CA LYS A 117 -9.15 14.20 -9.47
C LYS A 117 -10.24 13.66 -8.54
N HIS A 118 -10.77 12.48 -8.84
CA HIS A 118 -11.79 11.85 -8.01
C HIS A 118 -11.21 11.43 -6.65
N LEU A 119 -10.08 10.71 -6.65
CA LEU A 119 -9.47 10.20 -5.43
C LEU A 119 -8.87 11.32 -4.57
N SER A 120 -8.29 12.37 -5.17
CA SER A 120 -7.72 13.51 -4.45
C SER A 120 -8.78 14.39 -3.79
N ALA A 121 -10.06 14.26 -4.16
CA ALA A 121 -11.16 14.97 -3.51
C ALA A 121 -11.57 14.32 -2.17
N ILE A 122 -11.14 13.09 -1.91
CA ILE A 122 -11.40 12.37 -0.67
C ILE A 122 -10.38 12.82 0.38
N PRO A 123 -10.81 13.34 1.55
CA PRO A 123 -9.90 13.65 2.65
C PRO A 123 -9.07 12.42 3.05
N ARG A 124 -7.82 12.63 3.45
CA ARG A 124 -6.87 11.55 3.75
C ARG A 124 -7.42 10.54 4.76
N GLU A 125 -7.97 11.01 5.87
CA GLU A 125 -8.55 10.18 6.93
C GLU A 125 -9.71 9.35 6.37
N ALA A 126 -10.61 9.97 5.60
CA ALA A 126 -11.73 9.29 4.97
C ALA A 126 -11.29 8.27 3.91
N TYR A 127 -10.17 8.54 3.20
CA TYR A 127 -9.59 7.59 2.26
C TYR A 127 -9.12 6.33 2.99
N ILE A 128 -8.41 6.49 4.11
CA ILE A 128 -7.94 5.36 4.93
C ILE A 128 -9.11 4.59 5.53
N ASP A 129 -10.12 5.28 6.06
CA ASP A 129 -11.35 4.64 6.55
C ASP A 129 -12.04 3.82 5.45
N GLN A 130 -12.09 4.35 4.23
CA GLN A 130 -12.63 3.66 3.08
C GLN A 130 -11.80 2.43 2.69
N VAL A 131 -10.47 2.51 2.73
CA VAL A 131 -9.59 1.36 2.46
C VAL A 131 -9.82 0.23 3.47
N PHE A 132 -9.82 0.54 4.77
CA PHE A 132 -10.08 -0.45 5.83
C PHE A 132 -11.44 -1.13 5.62
N LYS A 133 -12.47 -0.34 5.32
CA LYS A 133 -13.82 -0.84 5.06
C LYS A 133 -13.88 -1.73 3.82
N LEU A 134 -13.31 -1.30 2.70
CA LEU A 134 -13.33 -2.05 1.43
C LEU A 134 -12.55 -3.36 1.53
N ALA A 135 -11.45 -3.37 2.29
CA ALA A 135 -10.60 -4.54 2.49
C ALA A 135 -11.09 -5.46 3.62
N ASN A 136 -12.12 -5.07 4.38
CA ASN A 136 -12.55 -5.73 5.63
C ASN A 136 -11.38 -5.96 6.60
N VAL A 137 -10.52 -4.95 6.75
CA VAL A 137 -9.40 -4.97 7.69
C VAL A 137 -9.87 -4.33 8.99
N GLU A 138 -9.68 -5.04 10.09
CA GLU A 138 -9.97 -4.53 11.44
C GLU A 138 -8.80 -3.69 11.96
N SER A 139 -7.59 -4.22 11.85
CA SER A 139 -6.36 -3.54 12.26
C SER A 139 -5.14 -4.07 11.50
N VAL A 140 -4.07 -3.29 11.53
CA VAL A 140 -2.78 -3.58 10.90
C VAL A 140 -1.68 -3.47 11.93
N ILE A 141 -0.64 -4.27 11.76
CA ILE A 141 0.62 -4.14 12.49
C ILE A 141 1.62 -3.43 11.58
N MET A 142 2.08 -2.26 12.02
CA MET A 142 3.08 -1.44 11.34
C MET A 142 4.49 -2.02 11.55
N THR A 143 5.43 -1.61 10.72
CA THR A 143 6.87 -1.89 10.92
C THR A 143 7.56 -0.61 11.35
N ASN A 144 7.87 -0.48 12.64
CA ASN A 144 8.32 0.77 13.25
C ASN A 144 9.80 0.76 13.57
N ASP A 145 10.55 1.67 12.95
CA ASP A 145 12.00 1.78 13.08
C ASP A 145 12.40 2.99 13.95
N PRO A 146 12.90 2.78 15.18
CA PRO A 146 13.35 3.87 16.03
C PRO A 146 14.63 4.55 15.49
N PHE A 147 15.29 3.95 14.49
CA PHE A 147 16.43 4.52 13.80
C PHE A 147 16.00 5.32 12.54
N ASP A 148 14.73 5.37 12.16
CA ASP A 148 14.32 6.26 11.06
C ASP A 148 14.15 7.70 11.57
N ASP A 149 14.89 8.65 10.97
CA ASP A 149 14.90 10.06 11.40
C ASP A 149 13.57 10.80 11.10
N VAL A 150 12.73 10.25 10.23
CA VAL A 150 11.39 10.77 9.93
C VAL A 150 10.37 10.17 10.89
N GLU A 151 10.49 8.88 11.21
CA GLU A 151 9.55 8.17 12.07
C GLU A 151 9.74 8.52 13.56
N ARG A 152 10.99 8.48 14.05
CA ARG A 152 11.30 8.64 15.47
C ARG A 152 10.71 9.92 16.09
N PRO A 153 10.79 11.11 15.48
CA PRO A 153 10.20 12.33 16.04
C PRO A 153 8.68 12.25 16.23
N VAL A 154 7.98 11.41 15.46
CA VAL A 154 6.53 11.20 15.61
C VAL A 154 6.23 10.43 16.91
N TRP A 155 7.04 9.44 17.23
CA TRP A 155 6.93 8.69 18.50
C TRP A 155 7.30 9.52 19.72
N GLU A 156 8.28 10.42 19.60
CA GLU A 156 8.68 11.33 20.69
C GLU A 156 7.57 12.32 21.08
N GLN A 157 6.59 12.56 20.19
CA GLN A 157 5.42 13.41 20.45
C GLN A 157 4.29 12.67 21.22
N GLY A 158 4.39 11.36 21.39
CA GLY A 158 3.42 10.54 22.13
C GLY A 158 3.03 9.25 21.40
N PRO A 159 2.20 8.38 22.02
CA PRO A 159 1.83 7.09 21.45
C PRO A 159 0.80 7.21 20.31
N GLU A 160 0.71 6.16 19.48
CA GLU A 160 -0.39 6.00 18.52
C GLU A 160 -1.73 5.90 19.25
N LEU A 161 -2.75 6.59 18.74
CA LEU A 161 -4.09 6.67 19.33
C LEU A 161 -5.15 5.98 18.47
N ASP A 162 -4.92 5.81 17.17
CA ASP A 162 -5.78 5.02 16.30
C ASP A 162 -5.52 3.53 16.54
N ALA A 163 -6.43 2.88 17.27
CA ALA A 163 -6.33 1.47 17.64
C ALA A 163 -6.26 0.50 16.44
N ARG A 164 -6.59 0.97 15.23
CA ARG A 164 -6.41 0.19 14.00
C ARG A 164 -4.94 0.00 13.62
N PHE A 165 -4.04 0.84 14.14
CA PHE A 165 -2.61 0.79 13.84
C PHE A 165 -1.83 0.36 15.07
N GLN A 166 -1.34 -0.86 15.06
CA GLN A 166 -0.55 -1.42 16.14
C GLN A 166 0.93 -1.38 15.78
N ALA A 167 1.79 -1.10 16.76
CA ALA A 167 3.23 -0.99 16.51
C ALA A 167 3.94 -2.35 16.59
N ALA A 168 4.93 -2.57 15.74
CA ALA A 168 5.93 -3.62 15.90
C ALA A 168 7.34 -3.05 15.74
N LEU A 169 8.21 -3.34 16.71
CA LEU A 169 9.56 -2.82 16.75
C LEU A 169 10.45 -3.51 15.72
N ARG A 170 10.89 -2.76 14.70
CA ARG A 170 11.95 -3.16 13.78
C ARG A 170 13.30 -2.97 14.45
N ILE A 171 14.15 -3.98 14.40
CA ILE A 171 15.49 -3.98 15.03
C ILE A 171 16.62 -4.35 14.07
N ASP A 172 16.38 -4.32 12.76
CA ASP A 172 17.40 -4.64 11.77
C ASP A 172 18.66 -3.78 11.92
N PRO A 173 18.59 -2.44 12.12
CA PRO A 173 19.80 -1.64 12.30
C PRO A 173 20.59 -2.09 13.52
N LEU A 174 19.91 -2.40 14.63
CA LEU A 174 20.54 -2.86 15.87
C LEU A 174 21.27 -4.21 15.70
N LEU A 175 20.69 -5.14 14.94
CA LEU A 175 21.23 -6.50 14.80
C LEU A 175 22.23 -6.64 13.64
N ASN A 176 22.04 -5.90 12.56
CA ASN A 176 22.79 -6.07 11.32
C ASN A 176 23.80 -4.95 11.05
N ASP A 177 23.68 -3.81 11.74
CA ASP A 177 24.58 -2.65 11.64
C ASP A 177 24.91 -2.11 13.05
N TRP A 178 25.49 -2.97 13.88
CA TRP A 178 25.81 -2.63 15.27
C TRP A 178 26.73 -1.42 15.40
N GLU A 179 27.71 -1.28 14.49
CA GLU A 179 28.64 -0.15 14.52
C GLU A 179 27.89 1.18 14.31
N GLY A 180 27.03 1.28 13.29
CA GLY A 180 26.19 2.46 13.08
C GLY A 180 25.14 2.67 14.17
N ALA A 181 24.55 1.60 14.69
CA ALA A 181 23.55 1.68 15.75
C ALA A 181 24.13 2.22 17.06
N VAL A 182 25.33 1.80 17.47
CA VAL A 182 25.98 2.25 18.71
C VAL A 182 26.25 3.74 18.69
N GLU A 183 26.71 4.29 17.56
CA GLU A 183 26.96 5.74 17.45
C GLU A 183 25.68 6.54 17.73
N ARG A 184 24.52 6.08 17.24
CA ARG A 184 23.24 6.76 17.47
C ARG A 184 22.65 6.53 18.85
N LEU A 185 22.98 5.40 19.50
CA LEU A 185 22.56 5.11 20.87
C LEU A 185 23.41 5.86 21.91
N ALA A 186 24.62 6.28 21.57
CA ALA A 186 25.55 6.94 22.49
C ALA A 186 25.14 8.37 22.88
N GLY A 187 24.25 9.02 22.13
CA GLY A 187 23.77 10.39 22.38
C GLY A 187 24.51 11.43 21.55
#